data_AF-A0A820M0L3-F1
#
_entry.id   AF-A0A820M0L3-F1
#
_cell.length_a   1.000
_cell.length_b   1.000
_cell.length_c   1.000
_cell.angle_alpha   90.00
_cell.angle_beta   90.00
_cell.angle_gamma   90.00
#
_symmetry.space_group_name_H-M   'P 1'
#
loop_
_entity.id
_entity.type
_entity.pdbx_description
1 polymer ?
#
loop_
_entity_poly.entity_id
_entity_poly.type
_entity_poly.pdbx_seq_one_letter_code
_entity_poly.pdbx_strand_id
1 'polypeptide(L)'
;YNLNMIIRSHQAKQDGYEYNHDGKVLTVFSASNYCGGNNWGAVVRWDYNEEEPWISSFKTEGVAMEKLSFSKQVTLFEDPAYHSLIEKIMSNKTLLLKEFLKADTSKTEHLSLTIWADIMSDVLQMDLPWLILRTKLVQVHEYLLN
;
A
#
# COMPACT_ATOMS: atom_id res chain seq x y z
N TYR A 1 -0.98 -28.07 -20.03
CA TYR A 1 -1.34 -28.13 -18.60
C TYR A 1 -2.84 -28.41 -18.50
N ASN A 2 -3.27 -29.22 -17.54
CA ASN A 2 -4.69 -29.53 -17.30
C ASN A 2 -5.16 -28.75 -16.05
N LEU A 3 -5.29 -27.42 -16.18
CA LEU A 3 -5.67 -26.50 -15.10
C LEU A 3 -7.03 -25.87 -15.41
N ASN A 4 -7.90 -25.78 -14.41
CA ASN A 4 -9.26 -25.27 -14.55
C ASN A 4 -9.37 -23.76 -14.31
N MET A 5 -8.62 -23.23 -13.33
CA MET A 5 -8.66 -21.82 -12.92
C MET A 5 -7.29 -21.40 -12.38
N ILE A 6 -7.00 -20.10 -12.44
CA ILE A 6 -5.89 -19.46 -11.74
C ILE A 6 -6.45 -18.58 -10.63
N ILE A 7 -6.01 -18.81 -9.38
CA ILE A 7 -6.21 -17.86 -8.29
C ILE A 7 -4.92 -17.07 -8.13
N ARG A 8 -5.03 -15.73 -8.15
CA ARG A 8 -3.91 -14.82 -7.98
C ARG A 8 -4.26 -13.69 -7.02
N SER A 9 -3.23 -12.98 -6.57
CA SER A 9 -3.39 -11.79 -5.72
C SER A 9 -2.67 -10.59 -6.33
N HIS A 10 -2.23 -9.65 -5.49
CA HIS A 10 -1.39 -8.48 -5.79
C HIS A 10 -2.13 -7.19 -6.21
N GLN A 11 -3.33 -7.29 -6.75
CA GLN A 11 -4.12 -6.10 -7.14
C GLN A 11 -5.24 -5.87 -6.14
N ALA A 12 -5.36 -4.66 -5.60
CA ALA A 12 -6.49 -4.27 -4.75
C ALA A 12 -7.79 -4.34 -5.55
N LYS A 13 -8.85 -4.87 -4.94
CA LYS A 13 -10.19 -4.99 -5.52
C LYS A 13 -11.20 -4.40 -4.55
N GLN A 14 -12.19 -3.69 -5.08
CA GLN A 14 -13.16 -2.96 -4.27
C GLN A 14 -13.89 -3.87 -3.28
N ASP A 15 -14.28 -5.06 -3.73
CA ASP A 15 -14.96 -6.07 -2.92
C ASP A 15 -14.00 -7.14 -2.38
N GLY A 16 -12.68 -6.90 -2.46
CA GLY A 16 -11.65 -7.84 -2.03
C GLY A 16 -11.41 -8.99 -3.02
N TYR A 17 -12.22 -9.16 -4.06
CA TYR A 17 -11.99 -10.11 -5.13
C TYR A 17 -12.59 -9.64 -6.47
N GLU A 18 -12.17 -10.27 -7.58
CA GLU A 18 -12.74 -10.05 -8.91
C GLU A 18 -12.47 -11.26 -9.82
N TYR A 19 -13.49 -11.70 -10.55
CA TYR A 19 -13.35 -12.69 -11.62
C TYR A 19 -13.04 -12.02 -12.96
N ASN A 20 -12.07 -12.57 -13.68
CA ASN A 20 -11.66 -12.15 -15.01
C ASN A 20 -11.51 -13.35 -15.94
N HIS A 21 -11.36 -13.07 -17.24
CA HIS A 21 -11.13 -14.08 -18.27
C HIS A 21 -12.18 -15.20 -18.24
N ASP A 22 -13.46 -14.82 -18.32
CA ASP A 22 -14.60 -15.74 -18.33
C ASP A 22 -14.63 -16.67 -17.11
N GLY A 23 -14.32 -16.12 -15.93
CA GLY A 23 -14.30 -16.86 -14.67
C GLY A 23 -13.03 -17.69 -14.44
N LYS A 24 -12.11 -17.77 -15.42
CA LYS A 24 -10.91 -18.62 -15.31
C LYS A 24 -9.79 -18.00 -14.48
N VAL A 25 -9.88 -16.72 -14.14
CA VAL A 25 -8.90 -16.03 -13.29
C VAL A 25 -9.61 -15.32 -12.15
N LEU A 26 -9.40 -15.79 -10.94
CA LEU A 26 -9.87 -15.14 -9.72
C LEU A 26 -8.73 -14.32 -9.11
N THR A 27 -8.95 -13.01 -8.98
CA THR A 27 -8.07 -12.13 -8.21
C THR A 27 -8.63 -12.01 -6.80
N VAL A 28 -7.84 -12.31 -5.76
CA VAL A 28 -8.21 -12.13 -4.34
C VAL A 28 -7.23 -11.20 -3.63
N PHE A 29 -7.75 -10.33 -2.80
CA PHE A 29 -7.01 -9.33 -2.04
C PHE A 29 -7.47 -9.28 -0.58
N SER A 30 -6.58 -9.59 0.35
CA SER A 30 -6.95 -9.82 1.76
C SER A 30 -6.62 -8.64 2.70
N ALA A 31 -6.31 -7.46 2.18
CA ALA A 31 -6.11 -6.26 2.98
C ALA A 31 -7.30 -5.31 2.82
N SER A 32 -8.23 -5.32 3.78
CA SER A 32 -9.31 -4.32 3.82
C SER A 32 -8.76 -2.95 4.24
N ASN A 33 -9.41 -1.87 3.78
CA ASN A 33 -8.97 -0.49 3.97
C ASN A 33 -7.51 -0.25 3.54
N TYR A 34 -7.09 -0.87 2.43
CA TYR A 34 -5.71 -0.83 1.96
C TYR A 34 -5.27 0.61 1.70
N CYS A 35 -4.16 0.99 2.33
CA CYS A 35 -3.62 2.34 2.29
C CYS A 35 -4.63 3.43 2.70
N GLY A 36 -5.52 3.14 3.65
CA GLY A 36 -6.55 4.09 4.11
C GLY A 36 -7.74 4.22 3.15
N GLY A 37 -7.78 3.41 2.09
CA GLY A 37 -8.92 3.32 1.19
C GLY A 37 -10.13 2.65 1.83
N ASN A 38 -11.17 2.41 1.02
CA ASN A 38 -12.45 1.87 1.48
C ASN A 38 -12.75 0.47 0.93
N ASN A 39 -11.74 -0.21 0.36
CA ASN A 39 -11.90 -1.54 -0.22
C ASN A 39 -12.14 -2.61 0.87
N TRP A 40 -12.88 -3.65 0.51
CA TRP A 40 -12.99 -4.86 1.31
C TRP A 40 -11.76 -5.74 1.14
N GLY A 41 -11.48 -6.57 2.13
CA GLY A 41 -10.60 -7.72 1.99
C GLY A 41 -11.44 -8.95 1.67
N ALA A 42 -10.85 -9.98 1.06
CA ALA A 42 -11.50 -11.28 0.91
C ALA A 42 -10.54 -12.43 1.17
N VAL A 43 -11.11 -13.58 1.53
CA VAL A 43 -10.44 -14.88 1.62
C VAL A 43 -11.15 -15.88 0.72
N VAL A 44 -10.38 -16.80 0.16
CA VAL A 44 -10.88 -17.91 -0.65
C VAL A 44 -10.68 -19.21 0.13
N ARG A 45 -11.74 -20.01 0.22
CA ARG A 45 -11.70 -21.39 0.69
C ARG A 45 -12.08 -22.29 -0.47
N TRP A 46 -11.27 -23.31 -0.72
CA TRP A 46 -11.59 -24.35 -1.69
C TRP A 46 -11.68 -25.68 -0.97
N ASP A 47 -12.88 -26.24 -0.92
CA ASP A 47 -13.11 -27.57 -0.35
C ASP A 47 -13.07 -28.62 -1.46
N TYR A 48 -12.50 -29.80 -1.18
CA TYR A 48 -12.20 -30.82 -2.19
C TYR A 48 -13.41 -31.29 -3.01
N ASN A 49 -14.62 -31.20 -2.44
CA ASN A 49 -15.86 -31.66 -3.07
C ASN A 49 -16.62 -30.54 -3.81
N GLU A 50 -16.13 -29.30 -3.77
CA GLU A 50 -16.80 -28.15 -4.36
C GLU A 50 -16.20 -27.84 -5.75
N GLU A 51 -17.06 -27.66 -6.74
CA GLU A 51 -16.66 -27.29 -8.11
C GLU A 51 -16.19 -25.83 -8.20
N GLU A 52 -16.64 -24.98 -7.27
CA GLU A 52 -16.34 -23.55 -7.22
C GLU A 52 -15.80 -23.15 -5.84
N PRO A 53 -14.89 -22.15 -5.75
CA PRO A 53 -14.37 -21.67 -4.49
C PRO A 53 -15.42 -20.90 -3.70
N TRP A 54 -15.41 -21.06 -2.38
CA TRP A 54 -16.12 -20.16 -1.48
C TRP A 54 -15.30 -18.90 -1.22
N ILE A 55 -15.92 -17.74 -1.41
CA ILE A 55 -15.30 -16.44 -1.18
C ILE A 55 -16.03 -15.74 -0.05
N SER A 56 -15.26 -15.25 0.93
CA SER A 56 -15.80 -14.42 2.00
C SER A 56 -15.10 -13.09 2.06
N SER A 57 -15.89 -12.04 1.85
CA SER A 57 -15.43 -10.66 1.95
C SER A 57 -15.58 -10.19 3.39
N PHE A 58 -14.60 -9.44 3.86
CA PHE A 58 -14.56 -8.90 5.20
C PHE A 58 -14.07 -7.45 5.17
N LYS A 59 -14.47 -6.72 6.19
CA LYS A 59 -14.01 -5.35 6.42
C LYS A 59 -13.66 -5.19 7.88
N THR A 60 -12.44 -4.77 8.14
CA THR A 60 -11.98 -4.57 9.51
C THR A 60 -12.46 -3.20 9.99
N GLU A 61 -13.16 -3.16 11.12
CA GLU A 61 -13.31 -1.94 11.90
C GLU A 61 -11.92 -1.58 12.43
N GLY A 62 -11.37 -0.46 11.93
CA GLY A 62 -9.93 -0.21 12.00
C GLY A 62 -9.35 -0.38 13.41
N VAL A 63 -8.17 -1.00 13.50
CA VAL A 63 -7.16 -0.49 14.42
C VAL A 63 -6.89 0.93 13.92
N ALA A 64 -7.60 1.89 14.50
CA ALA A 64 -7.28 3.29 14.33
C ALA A 64 -5.82 3.43 14.77
N MET A 65 -4.90 3.55 13.81
CA MET A 65 -3.88 4.59 13.94
C MET A 65 -4.67 5.81 14.40
N GLU A 66 -4.41 6.22 15.64
CA GLU A 66 -5.27 7.03 16.49
C GLU A 66 -6.05 8.10 15.71
N LYS A 67 -7.23 8.44 16.23
CA LYS A 67 -8.06 9.61 15.87
C LYS A 67 -7.27 10.93 15.79
N LEU A 68 -6.35 11.06 14.86
CA LEU A 68 -5.61 12.25 14.53
C LEU A 68 -6.49 13.01 13.54
N SER A 69 -7.43 13.79 14.08
CA SER A 69 -8.08 14.91 13.40
C SER A 69 -8.84 14.55 12.10
N PHE A 70 -9.85 13.69 12.26
CA PHE A 70 -10.63 13.05 11.20
C PHE A 70 -11.34 14.00 10.20
N SER A 71 -11.56 15.28 10.49
CA SER A 71 -12.33 16.16 9.60
C SER A 71 -11.49 16.90 8.54
N LYS A 72 -10.16 16.98 8.66
CA LYS A 72 -9.30 17.66 7.65
C LYS A 72 -8.54 16.71 6.72
N GLN A 73 -8.40 15.42 7.07
CA GLN A 73 -7.67 14.44 6.27
C GLN A 73 -8.53 13.69 5.25
N VAL A 74 -9.85 13.62 5.44
CA VAL A 74 -10.77 12.86 4.58
C VAL A 74 -10.73 13.32 3.11
N THR A 75 -10.42 14.59 2.83
CA THR A 75 -10.28 15.09 1.44
C THR A 75 -9.00 14.69 0.72
N LEU A 76 -7.97 14.22 1.45
CA LEU A 76 -6.65 13.88 0.86
C LEU A 76 -6.53 12.41 0.49
N PHE A 77 -7.23 11.53 1.21
CA PHE A 77 -7.27 10.10 0.89
C PHE A 77 -8.27 9.77 -0.23
N GLU A 78 -9.05 10.74 -0.73
CA GLU A 78 -9.86 10.57 -1.94
C GLU A 78 -9.13 11.03 -3.22
N ASP A 79 -7.93 11.62 -3.11
CA ASP A 79 -7.16 12.07 -4.27
C ASP A 79 -6.51 10.87 -5.00
N PRO A 80 -6.93 10.54 -6.25
CA PRO A 80 -6.38 9.40 -6.99
C PRO A 80 -4.87 9.51 -7.22
N ALA A 81 -4.34 10.73 -7.31
CA ALA A 81 -2.90 10.95 -7.49
C ALA A 81 -2.13 10.61 -6.21
N TYR A 82 -2.69 10.93 -5.03
CA TYR A 82 -2.11 10.54 -3.75
C TYR A 82 -2.16 9.03 -3.56
N HIS A 83 -3.28 8.39 -3.92
CA HIS A 83 -3.38 6.93 -3.88
C HIS A 83 -2.35 6.24 -4.78
N SER A 84 -2.21 6.69 -6.03
CA SER A 84 -1.22 6.15 -6.96
C SER A 84 0.21 6.32 -6.43
N LEU A 85 0.50 7.44 -5.78
CA LEU A 85 1.78 7.66 -5.09
C LEU A 85 2.02 6.65 -3.97
N ILE A 86 1.05 6.45 -3.07
CA ILE A 86 1.18 5.50 -1.97
C ILE A 86 1.33 4.06 -2.48
N GLU A 87 0.57 3.67 -3.51
CA GLU A 87 0.75 2.36 -4.15
C GLU A 87 2.17 2.19 -4.69
N LYS A 88 2.69 3.21 -5.39
CA LYS A 88 4.06 3.18 -5.93
C LYS A 88 5.10 3.05 -4.82
N ILE A 89 4.94 3.76 -3.70
CA ILE A 89 5.80 3.65 -2.53
C ILE A 89 5.77 2.22 -1.98
N MET A 90 4.57 1.64 -1.82
CA MET A 90 4.40 0.31 -1.26
C MET A 90 4.95 -0.79 -2.17
N SER A 91 4.76 -0.68 -3.48
CA SER A 91 5.34 -1.62 -4.45
C SER A 91 6.87 -1.60 -4.49
N ASN A 92 7.50 -0.49 -4.09
CA ASN A 92 8.96 -0.33 -4.04
C ASN A 92 9.54 -0.37 -2.62
N LYS A 93 8.73 -0.73 -1.62
CA LYS A 93 9.10 -0.70 -0.20
C LYS A 93 10.44 -1.39 0.09
N THR A 94 10.69 -2.56 -0.49
CA THR A 94 11.92 -3.33 -0.26
C THR A 94 13.16 -2.58 -0.76
N LEU A 95 13.06 -1.94 -1.93
CA LEU A 95 14.15 -1.19 -2.52
C LEU A 95 14.37 0.13 -1.77
N LEU A 96 13.29 0.83 -1.41
CA LEU A 96 13.33 2.02 -0.57
C LEU A 96 14.04 1.74 0.76
N LEU A 97 13.63 0.68 1.47
CA LEU A 97 14.26 0.30 2.74
C LEU A 97 15.75 -0.02 2.55
N LYS A 98 16.13 -0.71 1.48
CA LYS A 98 17.52 -1.02 1.18
C LYS A 98 18.36 0.26 0.98
N GLU A 99 17.88 1.21 0.18
CA GLU A 99 18.62 2.45 -0.08
C GLU A 99 18.63 3.37 1.14
N PHE A 100 17.55 3.43 1.93
CA PHE A 100 17.53 4.16 3.20
C PHE A 100 18.54 3.59 4.20
N LEU A 101 18.60 2.27 4.36
CA LEU A 101 19.57 1.62 5.25
C LEU A 101 21.02 1.83 4.79
N LYS A 102 21.25 1.88 3.47
CA LYS A 102 22.57 2.17 2.91
C LYS A 102 23.00 3.62 3.16
N ALA A 103 22.04 4.56 3.16
CA ALA A 103 22.29 5.96 3.41
C ALA A 103 22.53 6.27 4.91
N ASP A 104 21.90 5.51 5.82
CA ASP A 104 22.14 5.62 7.27
C ASP A 104 23.40 4.82 7.70
N THR A 105 24.56 5.31 7.27
CA THR A 105 25.86 4.70 7.60
C THR A 105 26.14 4.63 9.12
N SER A 106 25.54 5.55 9.88
CA SER A 106 25.65 5.66 11.33
C SER A 106 24.70 4.75 12.11
N LYS A 107 23.77 4.05 11.45
CA LYS A 107 22.72 3.21 12.07
C LYS A 107 21.91 3.96 13.13
N THR A 108 21.63 5.23 12.85
CA THR A 108 20.88 6.10 13.74
C THR A 108 19.37 5.91 13.59
N GLU A 109 18.91 5.23 12.55
CA GLU A 109 17.53 5.16 12.08
C GLU A 109 16.97 6.52 11.63
N HIS A 110 17.85 7.51 11.39
CA HIS A 110 17.48 8.85 10.94
C HIS A 110 18.20 9.21 9.64
N LEU A 111 17.53 9.96 8.78
CA LEU A 111 18.08 10.49 7.52
C LEU A 111 17.80 11.99 7.43
N SER A 112 18.68 12.73 6.76
CA SER A 112 18.38 14.12 6.41
C SER A 112 17.25 14.16 5.37
N LEU A 113 16.48 15.25 5.38
CA LEU A 113 15.35 15.42 4.47
C LEU A 113 15.78 15.49 2.99
N THR A 114 16.99 15.98 2.72
CA THR A 114 17.54 16.01 1.36
C THR A 114 17.85 14.61 0.86
N ILE A 115 18.55 13.80 1.67
CA ILE A 115 18.86 12.40 1.35
C ILE A 115 17.56 11.60 1.16
N TRP A 116 16.57 11.81 2.03
CA TRP A 116 15.28 11.17 1.89
C TRP A 116 14.60 11.54 0.56
N ALA A 117 14.57 12.84 0.19
CA ALA A 117 13.97 13.30 -1.06
C ALA A 117 14.68 12.72 -2.29
N ASP A 118 16.01 12.68 -2.27
CA ASP A 118 16.82 12.14 -3.37
C ASP A 118 16.52 10.64 -3.57
N ILE A 119 16.50 9.86 -2.48
CA ILE A 119 16.17 8.42 -2.55
C ILE A 119 14.74 8.19 -3.05
N MET A 120 13.78 9.02 -2.63
CA MET A 120 12.40 8.92 -3.10
C MET A 120 12.30 9.20 -4.61
N SER A 121 12.98 10.24 -5.11
CA SER A 121 13.10 10.52 -6.55
C SER A 121 13.73 9.36 -7.30
N ASP A 122 14.86 8.85 -6.81
CA ASP A 122 15.65 7.82 -7.49
C ASP A 122 14.94 6.47 -7.51
N VAL A 123 14.27 6.07 -6.44
CA VAL A 123 13.61 4.76 -6.38
C VAL A 123 12.26 4.78 -7.08
N LEU A 124 11.49 5.86 -6.93
CA LEU A 124 10.14 5.92 -7.48
C LEU A 124 10.12 6.45 -8.92
N GLN A 125 11.19 7.11 -9.36
CA GLN A 125 11.34 7.71 -10.69
C GLN A 125 10.20 8.69 -10.99
N MET A 126 9.83 9.49 -9.98
CA MET A 126 8.79 10.51 -10.08
C MET A 126 9.37 11.89 -9.80
N ASP A 127 9.07 12.84 -10.67
CA ASP A 127 9.42 14.25 -10.49
C ASP A 127 8.35 14.94 -9.63
N LEU A 128 8.45 14.75 -8.31
CA LEU A 128 7.54 15.32 -7.33
C LEU A 128 8.28 16.23 -6.35
N PRO A 129 7.61 17.26 -5.80
CA PRO A 129 8.18 18.11 -4.77
C PRO A 129 8.22 17.37 -3.42
N TRP A 130 9.13 16.40 -3.27
CA TRP A 130 9.21 15.51 -2.10
C TRP A 130 9.33 16.25 -0.78
N LEU A 131 10.13 17.32 -0.75
CA LEU A 131 10.29 18.14 0.45
C LEU A 131 8.97 18.78 0.92
N ILE A 132 8.00 18.99 0.03
CA ILE A 132 6.65 19.46 0.40
C ILE A 132 5.80 18.26 0.87
N LEU A 133 5.87 17.15 0.14
CA LEU A 133 5.14 15.91 0.45
C LEU A 133 5.57 15.26 1.76
N ARG A 134 6.77 15.56 2.29
CA ARG A 134 7.27 15.03 3.56
C ARG A 134 6.26 15.17 4.70
N THR A 135 5.52 16.29 4.72
CA THR A 135 4.50 16.61 5.74
C THR A 135 3.40 15.58 5.85
N LYS A 136 3.22 14.73 4.82
CA LYS A 136 2.22 13.66 4.76
C LYS A 136 2.81 12.26 4.74
N LEU A 137 4.11 12.13 4.42
CA LEU A 137 4.74 10.84 4.12
C LEU A 137 5.69 10.35 5.22
N VAL A 138 6.31 11.25 5.98
CA VAL A 138 7.34 10.89 6.96
C VAL A 138 7.22 11.72 8.23
N GLN A 139 7.59 11.11 9.35
CA GLN A 139 7.71 11.80 10.62
C GLN A 139 9.06 12.54 10.67
N VAL A 140 9.02 13.85 10.91
CA VAL A 140 10.21 14.68 11.05
C VAL A 140 10.47 14.91 12.53
N HIS A 141 11.63 14.50 13.03
CA HIS A 141 12.06 14.78 14.40
C HIS A 141 12.90 16.06 14.37
N GLU A 142 12.44 17.13 15.04
CA GLU A 142 13.02 18.48 14.98
C GLU A 142 14.41 18.63 15.65
N TYR A 143 15.06 17.54 16.06
CA TYR A 143 16.37 17.61 16.76
C TYR A 143 17.59 17.88 15.87
N LEU A 144 17.41 18.15 14.56
CA LEU A 144 18.51 18.42 13.62
C LEU A 144 18.30 19.70 12.78
N LEU A 145 17.54 20.67 13.30
CA LEU A 145 17.37 22.00 12.68
C LEU A 145 18.26 23.10 13.28
N ASN A 146 19.30 22.75 14.05
CA ASN A 146 20.35 23.69 14.45
C ASN A 146 21.73 23.15 14.07
#